data_AF-A0A928RAV8-F1
#
_entry.id   AF-A0A928RAV8-F1
#
_cell.length_a   1.000
_cell.length_b   1.000
_cell.length_c   1.000
_cell.angle_alpha   90.00
_cell.angle_beta   90.00
_cell.angle_gamma   90.00
#
_symmetry.space_group_name_H-M   'P 1'
#
loop_
_entity.id
_entity.type
_entity.pdbx_description
1 polymer ?
#
loop_
_entity_poly.entity_id
_entity_poly.type
_entity_poly.pdbx_seq_one_letter_code
_entity_poly.pdbx_strand_id
1 'polypeptide(L)'
;MARYCTYCGNKVNENAIVCVKCGCAIPGTSAHSNQMGYTIFAPDSIVNTITQRIKTNGIIWVIIGGIQILMGISFNWVLLIVGLLNLISSIQDLNYSKEFPNNPVGIISKMKPLAGAIITLIYNLVIGGIIGVIGSIYYLIAVRGYVLENEQAFLEIENRYLSL
;
A
#
# COMPACT_ATOMS: atom_id res chain seq x y z
N MET A 1 30.07 -21.95 -5.94
CA MET A 1 29.02 -22.61 -6.77
C MET A 1 27.86 -21.64 -6.96
N ALA A 2 27.30 -21.50 -8.16
CA ALA A 2 26.23 -20.53 -8.41
C ALA A 2 24.98 -20.82 -7.55
N ARG A 3 24.59 -19.85 -6.71
CA ARG A 3 23.36 -19.90 -5.90
C ARG A 3 22.24 -19.13 -6.62
N TYR A 4 20.99 -19.51 -6.35
CA TYR A 4 19.78 -18.90 -6.92
C TYR A 4 18.77 -18.61 -5.80
N CYS A 5 17.99 -17.53 -5.88
CA CYS A 5 16.89 -17.31 -4.93
C CYS A 5 15.78 -18.32 -5.20
N THR A 6 15.41 -19.10 -4.19
CA THR A 6 14.34 -20.11 -4.24
C THR A 6 12.95 -19.53 -4.53
N TYR A 7 12.75 -18.24 -4.28
CA TYR A 7 11.47 -17.55 -4.50
C TYR A 7 11.29 -17.00 -5.92
N CYS A 8 12.36 -16.57 -6.61
CA CYS A 8 12.24 -15.87 -7.91
C CYS A 8 13.17 -16.41 -9.02
N GLY A 9 13.90 -17.50 -8.77
CA GLY A 9 14.77 -18.17 -9.74
C GLY A 9 16.01 -17.38 -10.19
N ASN A 10 16.17 -16.12 -9.78
CA ASN A 10 17.32 -15.30 -10.19
C ASN A 10 18.61 -15.76 -9.51
N LYS A 11 19.72 -15.72 -10.26
CA LYS A 11 21.07 -15.96 -9.74
C LYS A 11 21.42 -14.90 -8.69
N VAL A 12 21.96 -15.34 -7.55
CA VAL A 12 22.42 -14.48 -6.45
C VAL A 12 23.92 -14.62 -6.24
N ASN A 13 24.53 -13.62 -5.60
CA ASN A 13 25.93 -13.71 -5.15
C ASN A 13 26.05 -14.83 -4.11
N GLU A 14 27.18 -15.54 -4.07
CA GLU A 14 27.40 -16.68 -3.18
C GLU A 14 27.28 -16.29 -1.68
N ASN A 15 27.58 -15.02 -1.36
CA ASN A 15 27.46 -14.41 -0.03
C ASN A 15 26.25 -13.46 0.12
N ALA A 16 25.27 -13.48 -0.80
CA ALA A 16 24.09 -12.62 -0.69
C ALA A 16 23.19 -13.06 0.47
N ILE A 17 22.93 -12.17 1.42
CA ILE A 17 21.95 -12.37 2.51
C ILE A 17 20.51 -12.12 2.02
N VAL A 18 20.36 -11.21 1.04
CA VAL A 18 19.07 -10.81 0.44
C VAL A 18 19.18 -10.78 -1.09
N CYS A 19 18.14 -11.23 -1.79
CA CYS A 19 18.07 -11.15 -3.24
C CYS A 19 17.70 -9.73 -3.70
N VAL A 20 18.62 -9.06 -4.41
CA VAL A 20 18.44 -7.71 -4.98
C VAL A 20 17.32 -7.60 -6.04
N LYS A 21 16.72 -8.72 -6.48
CA LYS A 21 15.62 -8.73 -7.46
C LYS A 21 14.22 -8.82 -6.85
N CYS A 22 14.06 -9.49 -5.71
CA CYS A 22 12.74 -9.72 -5.10
C CYS A 22 12.68 -9.48 -3.58
N GLY A 23 13.80 -9.19 -2.92
CA GLY A 23 13.86 -9.00 -1.47
C GLY A 23 13.85 -10.29 -0.64
N CYS A 24 13.85 -11.49 -1.25
CA CYS A 24 13.91 -12.76 -0.51
C CYS A 24 15.19 -12.85 0.34
N ALA A 25 15.09 -13.29 1.59
CA ALA A 25 16.26 -13.71 2.36
C ALA A 25 16.84 -15.02 1.78
N ILE A 26 18.16 -15.19 1.83
CA ILE A 26 18.84 -16.39 1.32
C ILE A 26 19.23 -17.31 2.50
N PRO A 27 18.71 -18.54 2.57
CA PRO A 27 19.05 -19.47 3.65
C PRO A 27 20.54 -19.84 3.68
N GLY A 28 21.15 -19.80 4.86
CA GLY A 28 22.51 -20.29 5.11
C GLY A 28 23.62 -19.23 5.15
N THR A 29 23.30 -17.93 5.22
CA THR A 29 24.26 -16.88 5.63
C THR A 29 23.80 -16.24 6.93
N SER A 30 24.48 -16.56 8.03
CA SER A 30 24.15 -16.10 9.38
C SER A 30 24.44 -14.61 9.58
N ALA A 31 23.52 -13.75 9.18
CA ALA A 31 23.48 -12.35 9.59
C ALA A 31 22.55 -12.20 10.79
N HIS A 32 23.11 -11.85 11.96
CA HIS A 32 22.36 -11.67 13.20
C HIS A 32 21.59 -10.34 13.16
N SER A 33 20.49 -10.27 12.40
CA SER A 33 19.66 -9.07 12.31
C SER A 33 18.74 -8.95 13.53
N ASN A 34 19.13 -8.10 14.49
CA ASN A 34 18.19 -7.57 15.47
C ASN A 34 17.16 -6.69 14.75
N GLN A 35 16.01 -7.26 14.41
CA GLN A 35 14.82 -6.53 14.00
C GLN A 35 13.66 -6.99 14.87
N MET A 36 13.00 -6.04 15.53
CA MET A 36 11.90 -6.32 16.45
C MET A 36 10.68 -6.86 15.70
N GLY A 37 10.33 -8.12 15.97
CA GLY A 37 8.94 -8.57 16.10
C GLY A 37 8.00 -8.42 14.91
N TYR A 38 8.26 -9.12 13.79
CA TYR A 38 7.19 -9.75 13.01
C TYR A 38 7.73 -10.97 12.26
N THR A 39 7.41 -12.18 12.74
CA THR A 39 7.85 -13.44 12.13
C THR A 39 6.75 -14.49 12.15
N ILE A 40 5.53 -14.16 11.69
CA ILE A 40 4.46 -15.15 11.50
C ILE A 40 3.86 -15.06 10.09
N PHE A 41 4.61 -15.64 9.14
CA PHE A 41 4.07 -16.45 8.03
C PHE A 41 3.26 -15.80 6.90
N ALA A 42 3.17 -14.47 6.78
CA ALA A 42 2.99 -13.91 5.44
C ALA A 42 4.28 -14.13 4.63
N PRO A 43 4.24 -14.38 3.30
CA PRO A 43 5.42 -14.14 2.48
C PRO A 43 5.66 -12.63 2.49
N ASP A 44 6.59 -12.13 3.32
CA ASP A 44 6.73 -10.70 3.71
C ASP A 44 6.59 -9.70 2.55
N SER A 45 7.03 -10.13 1.36
CA SER A 45 6.78 -9.46 0.07
C SER A 45 5.34 -8.97 -0.16
N ILE A 46 4.30 -9.72 0.19
CA ILE A 46 2.90 -9.39 -0.14
C ILE A 46 2.33 -8.31 0.79
N VAL A 47 2.57 -8.45 2.10
CA VAL A 47 2.19 -7.47 3.14
C VAL A 47 2.99 -6.18 2.94
N ASN A 48 4.30 -6.28 2.70
CA ASN A 48 5.12 -5.10 2.38
C ASN A 48 4.68 -4.44 1.07
N THR A 49 4.37 -5.21 0.01
CA THR A 49 3.93 -4.63 -1.27
C THR A 49 2.63 -3.83 -1.10
N ILE A 50 1.60 -4.39 -0.47
CA ILE A 50 0.36 -3.62 -0.26
C ILE A 50 0.58 -2.44 0.71
N THR A 51 1.41 -2.60 1.73
CA THR A 51 1.80 -1.52 2.66
C THR A 51 2.43 -0.35 1.91
N GLN A 52 3.41 -0.60 1.02
CA GLN A 52 4.00 0.46 0.20
C GLN A 52 2.96 1.08 -0.74
N ARG A 53 2.07 0.30 -1.36
CA ARG A 53 1.03 0.86 -2.25
C ARG A 53 0.00 1.72 -1.51
N ILE A 54 -0.44 1.33 -0.32
CA ILE A 54 -1.30 2.15 0.55
C ILE A 54 -0.56 3.45 0.92
N LYS A 55 0.71 3.35 1.33
CA LYS A 55 1.54 4.52 1.63
C LYS A 55 1.70 5.45 0.43
N THR A 56 1.92 4.91 -0.77
CA THR A 56 1.97 5.69 -2.02
C THR A 56 0.63 6.35 -2.33
N ASN A 57 -0.49 5.68 -2.10
CA ASN A 57 -1.82 6.29 -2.23
C ASN A 57 -1.98 7.50 -1.30
N GLY A 58 -1.59 7.35 -0.03
CA GLY A 58 -1.53 8.45 0.93
C GLY A 58 -0.65 9.61 0.43
N ILE A 59 0.57 9.33 -0.04
CA ILE A 59 1.47 10.37 -0.59
C ILE A 59 0.85 11.08 -1.80
N ILE A 60 0.16 10.36 -2.70
CA ILE A 60 -0.55 10.97 -3.83
C ILE A 60 -1.62 11.94 -3.31
N TRP A 61 -2.43 11.55 -2.33
CA TRP A 61 -3.45 12.42 -1.74
C TRP A 61 -2.88 13.61 -0.96
N VAL A 62 -1.69 13.50 -0.33
CA VAL A 62 -0.97 14.66 0.24
C VAL A 62 -0.64 15.67 -0.86
N ILE A 63 -0.07 15.21 -1.99
CA ILE A 63 0.33 16.07 -3.10
C ILE A 63 -0.89 16.76 -3.73
N ILE A 64 -1.94 15.99 -4.04
CA ILE A 64 -3.19 16.50 -4.63
C ILE A 64 -3.87 17.49 -3.68
N GLY A 65 -4.02 17.12 -2.40
CA GLY A 65 -4.65 17.96 -1.39
C GLY A 65 -3.88 19.26 -1.15
N GLY A 66 -2.55 19.21 -1.08
CA GLY A 66 -1.70 20.39 -0.96
C GLY A 66 -1.86 21.36 -2.14
N ILE A 67 -1.85 20.85 -3.38
CA ILE A 67 -2.08 21.65 -4.60
C ILE A 67 -3.50 22.27 -4.58
N GLN A 68 -4.52 21.50 -4.18
CA GLN A 68 -5.90 21.99 -4.08
C GLN A 68 -6.09 23.05 -2.99
N ILE A 69 -5.41 22.95 -1.84
CA ILE A 69 -5.43 23.99 -0.80
C ILE A 69 -4.80 25.29 -1.34
N LEU A 70 -3.62 25.21 -1.97
CA LEU A 70 -2.96 26.39 -2.54
C LEU A 70 -3.82 27.08 -3.61
N MET A 71 -4.37 26.32 -4.57
CA MET A 71 -5.29 26.87 -5.57
C MET A 71 -6.60 27.35 -4.95
N GLY A 72 -7.07 26.71 -3.88
CA GLY A 72 -8.32 27.04 -3.22
C GLY A 72 -8.28 28.36 -2.45
N ILE A 73 -7.13 28.72 -1.90
CA ILE A 73 -6.89 30.03 -1.28
C ILE A 73 -6.89 31.14 -2.35
N SER A 74 -6.33 30.89 -3.53
CA SER A 74 -6.12 31.94 -4.56
C SER A 74 -7.23 32.08 -5.60
N PHE A 75 -7.98 31.02 -5.92
CA PHE A 75 -8.89 31.00 -7.08
C PHE A 75 -10.32 30.53 -6.77
N ASN A 76 -10.50 29.50 -5.93
CA ASN A 76 -11.82 28.94 -5.67
C ASN A 76 -11.88 28.23 -4.31
N TRP A 77 -12.55 28.85 -3.33
CA TRP A 77 -12.67 28.33 -1.96
C TRP A 77 -13.27 26.92 -1.86
N VAL A 78 -14.01 26.44 -2.87
CA VAL A 78 -14.52 25.05 -2.91
C VAL A 78 -13.37 24.04 -3.06
N LEU A 79 -12.30 24.39 -3.78
CA LEU A 79 -11.08 23.56 -3.87
C LEU A 79 -10.38 23.41 -2.51
N LEU A 80 -10.51 24.40 -1.63
CA LEU A 80 -9.95 24.33 -0.27
C LEU A 80 -10.63 23.22 0.53
N ILE A 81 -11.96 23.11 0.45
CA ILE A 81 -12.72 22.02 1.10
C ILE A 81 -12.30 20.65 0.54
N VAL A 82 -12.22 20.52 -0.80
CA VAL A 82 -11.80 19.26 -1.44
C VAL A 82 -10.35 18.90 -1.08
N GLY A 83 -9.46 19.88 -1.02
CA GLY A 83 -8.07 19.68 -0.61
C GLY A 83 -7.92 19.23 0.84
N LEU A 84 -8.74 19.75 1.76
CA LEU A 84 -8.82 19.27 3.14
C LEU A 84 -9.35 17.82 3.23
N LEU A 85 -10.39 17.46 2.48
CA LEU A 85 -10.91 16.08 2.44
C LEU A 85 -9.88 15.09 1.89
N ASN A 86 -9.16 15.47 0.84
CA ASN A 86 -8.08 14.67 0.29
C ASN A 86 -6.89 14.57 1.27
N LEU A 87 -6.57 15.62 2.03
CA LEU A 87 -5.58 15.56 3.12
C LEU A 87 -6.03 14.61 4.25
N ILE A 88 -7.30 14.61 4.66
CA ILE A 88 -7.84 13.67 5.65
C ILE A 88 -7.71 12.22 5.14
N SER A 89 -8.09 11.97 3.89
CA SER A 89 -7.93 10.65 3.24
C SER A 89 -6.46 10.21 3.23
N SER A 90 -5.55 11.13 2.94
CA SER A 90 -4.10 10.86 2.97
C SER A 90 -3.60 10.41 4.35
N ILE A 91 -4.09 11.05 5.43
CA ILE A 91 -3.69 10.72 6.81
C ILE A 91 -4.24 9.34 7.20
N GLN A 92 -5.48 9.03 6.80
CA GLN A 92 -6.09 7.71 7.03
C GLN A 92 -5.29 6.60 6.33
N ASP A 93 -4.89 6.78 5.07
CA ASP A 93 -4.07 5.82 4.35
C ASP A 93 -2.66 5.69 4.95
N LEU A 94 -2.01 6.81 5.30
CA LEU A 94 -0.67 6.79 5.89
C LEU A 94 -0.67 6.12 7.27
N ASN A 95 -1.71 6.30 8.10
CA ASN A 95 -1.82 5.60 9.38
C ASN A 95 -2.15 4.11 9.18
N TYR A 96 -3.10 3.78 8.29
CA TYR A 96 -3.41 2.39 7.94
C TYR A 96 -2.17 1.64 7.41
N SER A 97 -1.29 2.30 6.65
CA SER A 97 -0.02 1.70 6.19
C SER A 97 0.98 1.39 7.31
N LYS A 98 0.88 2.04 8.49
CA LYS A 98 1.73 1.75 9.66
C LYS A 98 1.12 0.67 10.54
N GLU A 99 -0.21 0.64 10.62
CA GLU A 99 -0.98 -0.30 11.44
C GLU A 99 -1.06 -1.69 10.79
N PHE A 100 -1.34 -1.74 9.48
CA PHE A 100 -1.60 -2.98 8.74
C PHE A 100 -0.52 -4.07 8.87
N PRO A 101 0.80 -3.78 8.85
CA PRO A 101 1.82 -4.81 9.09
C PRO A 101 1.72 -5.50 10.45
N ASN A 102 1.21 -4.81 11.46
CA ASN A 102 1.09 -5.30 12.84
C ASN A 102 -0.30 -5.88 13.15
N ASN A 103 -1.32 -5.47 12.37
CA ASN A 103 -2.70 -5.93 12.47
C ASN A 103 -3.28 -6.10 11.04
N PRO A 104 -3.03 -7.26 10.37
CA PRO A 104 -3.40 -7.47 8.98
C PRO A 104 -4.87 -7.90 8.76
N VAL A 105 -5.75 -7.61 9.72
CA VAL A 105 -7.16 -8.04 9.74
C VAL A 105 -8.04 -7.07 8.93
N GLY A 106 -9.06 -7.57 8.24
CA GLY A 106 -10.11 -6.79 7.61
C GLY A 106 -9.75 -6.08 6.30
N ILE A 107 -8.59 -6.36 5.68
CA ILE A 107 -8.22 -5.69 4.42
C ILE A 107 -9.16 -6.08 3.26
N ILE A 108 -9.62 -7.32 3.19
CA ILE A 108 -10.57 -7.76 2.15
C ILE A 108 -11.94 -7.10 2.32
N SER A 109 -12.46 -7.04 3.55
CA SER A 109 -13.75 -6.40 3.84
C SER A 109 -13.70 -4.88 3.60
N LYS A 110 -12.57 -4.22 3.90
CA LYS A 110 -12.32 -2.82 3.56
C LYS A 110 -12.28 -2.55 2.06
N MET A 111 -11.67 -3.45 1.26
CA MET A 111 -11.44 -3.23 -0.18
C MET A 111 -12.56 -3.74 -1.10
N LYS A 112 -13.42 -4.68 -0.65
CA LYS A 112 -14.58 -5.14 -1.44
C LYS A 112 -15.54 -4.02 -1.86
N PRO A 113 -16.04 -3.11 -1.00
CA PRO A 113 -17.00 -2.09 -1.39
C PRO A 113 -16.41 -1.08 -2.39
N LEU A 114 -16.96 -1.03 -3.61
CA LEU A 114 -16.55 -0.11 -4.68
C LEU A 114 -17.13 1.30 -4.52
N ALA A 115 -18.22 1.45 -3.76
CA ALA A 115 -18.98 2.70 -3.65
C ALA A 115 -18.13 3.89 -3.20
N GLY A 116 -17.32 3.73 -2.15
CA GLY A 116 -16.44 4.81 -1.66
C GLY A 116 -15.46 5.30 -2.72
N ALA A 117 -14.82 4.37 -3.43
CA ALA A 117 -13.86 4.69 -4.48
C ALA A 117 -14.50 5.39 -5.69
N ILE A 118 -15.72 4.98 -6.08
CA ILE A 118 -16.48 5.63 -7.16
C ILE A 118 -16.91 7.04 -6.74
N ILE A 119 -17.39 7.22 -5.50
CA ILE A 119 -17.76 8.55 -4.97
C ILE A 119 -16.53 9.47 -4.94
N THR A 120 -15.38 8.96 -4.48
CA THR A 120 -14.10 9.69 -4.49
C THR A 120 -13.67 10.08 -5.89
N LEU A 121 -13.80 9.19 -6.87
CA LEU A 121 -13.51 9.49 -8.28
C LEU A 121 -14.45 10.56 -8.83
N ILE A 122 -15.75 10.50 -8.54
CA ILE A 122 -16.75 11.44 -9.07
C ILE A 122 -16.51 12.87 -8.56
N TYR A 123 -16.34 13.09 -7.25
CA TYR A 123 -16.11 14.45 -6.76
C TYR A 123 -14.73 14.99 -7.21
N ASN A 124 -13.71 14.13 -7.28
CA ASN A 124 -12.40 14.53 -7.79
C ASN A 124 -12.41 14.82 -9.29
N LEU A 125 -13.24 14.13 -10.09
CA LEU A 125 -13.42 14.43 -11.51
C LEU A 125 -14.14 15.77 -11.72
N VAL A 126 -15.25 16.00 -10.99
CA VAL A 126 -16.10 17.19 -11.15
C VAL A 126 -15.44 18.46 -10.59
N ILE A 127 -14.69 18.36 -9.47
CA ILE A 127 -14.15 19.52 -8.75
C ILE A 127 -12.61 19.59 -8.85
N GLY A 128 -11.92 18.44 -8.82
CA GLY A 128 -10.45 18.36 -8.86
C GLY A 128 -9.83 18.17 -10.25
N GLY A 129 -10.65 17.94 -11.29
CA GLY A 129 -10.22 17.70 -12.65
C GLY A 129 -9.29 16.48 -12.82
N ILE A 130 -8.46 16.51 -13.87
CA ILE A 130 -7.60 15.39 -14.29
C ILE A 130 -6.66 14.92 -13.17
N ILE A 131 -6.17 15.82 -12.32
CA ILE A 131 -5.24 15.51 -11.23
C ILE A 131 -5.90 14.54 -10.22
N GLY A 132 -7.15 14.81 -9.82
CA GLY A 132 -7.88 13.96 -8.88
C GLY A 132 -8.28 12.60 -9.46
N VAL A 133 -8.43 12.50 -10.78
CA VAL A 133 -8.67 11.23 -11.49
C VAL A 133 -7.46 10.31 -11.39
N ILE A 134 -6.23 10.83 -11.54
CA ILE A 134 -5.00 10.03 -11.47
C ILE A 134 -4.85 9.33 -10.11
N GLY A 135 -5.07 10.05 -9.01
CA GLY A 135 -5.02 9.45 -7.66
C GLY A 135 -6.10 8.39 -7.43
N SER A 136 -7.31 8.65 -7.93
CA SER A 136 -8.43 7.71 -7.85
C SER A 136 -8.18 6.42 -8.65
N ILE A 137 -7.56 6.52 -9.83
CA ILE A 137 -7.15 5.37 -10.66
C ILE A 137 -6.05 4.56 -9.95
N TYR A 138 -5.06 5.23 -9.34
CA TYR A 138 -4.02 4.53 -8.58
C TYR A 138 -4.62 3.70 -7.43
N TYR A 139 -5.55 4.27 -6.66
CA TYR A 139 -6.26 3.51 -5.63
C TYR A 139 -6.96 2.26 -6.20
N LEU A 140 -7.76 2.43 -7.27
CA LEU A 140 -8.56 1.35 -7.85
C LEU A 140 -7.72 0.20 -8.40
N ILE A 141 -6.62 0.51 -9.11
CA ILE A 141 -5.80 -0.50 -9.79
C ILE A 141 -4.67 -0.99 -8.87
N ALA A 142 -3.85 -0.09 -8.35
CA ALA A 142 -2.64 -0.47 -7.64
C ALA A 142 -2.95 -0.98 -6.22
N VAL A 143 -3.84 -0.33 -5.48
CA VAL A 143 -4.18 -0.73 -4.10
C VAL A 143 -5.25 -1.80 -4.09
N ARG A 144 -6.47 -1.46 -4.54
CA ARG A 144 -7.64 -2.33 -4.47
C ARG A 144 -7.52 -3.56 -5.39
N GLY A 145 -7.09 -3.35 -6.64
CA GLY A 145 -6.87 -4.44 -7.60
C GLY A 145 -5.94 -5.52 -7.04
N TYR A 146 -4.77 -5.12 -6.56
CA TYR A 146 -3.79 -6.03 -5.95
C TYR A 146 -4.32 -6.83 -4.75
N VAL A 147 -5.12 -6.21 -3.88
CA VAL A 147 -5.72 -6.90 -2.73
C VAL A 147 -6.70 -7.99 -3.18
N LEU A 148 -7.51 -7.72 -4.20
CA LEU A 148 -8.51 -8.66 -4.70
C LEU A 148 -7.91 -9.74 -5.60
N GLU A 149 -6.90 -9.41 -6.40
CA GLU A 149 -6.06 -10.38 -7.14
C GLU A 149 -5.42 -11.41 -6.22
N ASN A 150 -5.12 -11.02 -4.98
CA ASN A 150 -4.45 -11.85 -3.98
C ASN A 150 -5.36 -12.19 -2.78
N GLU A 151 -6.69 -12.17 -2.97
CA GLU A 151 -7.66 -12.29 -1.87
C GLU A 151 -7.39 -13.52 -0.97
N GLN A 152 -7.10 -14.68 -1.57
CA GLN A 152 -6.82 -15.92 -0.84
C GLN A 152 -5.59 -15.82 0.07
N ALA A 153 -4.53 -15.15 -0.38
CA ALA A 153 -3.31 -14.97 0.42
C ALA A 153 -3.54 -14.05 1.61
N PHE A 154 -4.33 -12.98 1.45
CA PHE A 154 -4.71 -12.11 2.55
C PHE A 154 -5.65 -12.80 3.55
N LEU A 155 -6.60 -13.61 3.08
CA LEU A 155 -7.46 -14.42 3.96
C LEU A 155 -6.65 -15.44 4.78
N GLU A 156 -5.63 -16.07 4.19
CA GLU A 156 -4.75 -16.99 4.92
C GLU A 156 -3.93 -16.27 6.02
N ILE A 157 -3.42 -15.07 5.72
CA ILE A 157 -2.69 -14.23 6.67
C ILE A 157 -3.62 -13.79 7.82
N GLU A 158 -4.83 -13.35 7.51
CA GLU A 158 -5.84 -12.94 8.48
C GLU A 158 -6.27 -14.10 9.38
N ASN A 159 -6.66 -15.25 8.81
CA ASN A 159 -7.07 -16.45 9.56
C ASN A 159 -5.97 -16.94 10.50
N ARG A 160 -4.71 -16.90 10.05
CA ARG A 160 -3.56 -17.30 10.86
C ARG A 160 -3.27 -16.30 11.98
N TYR A 161 -3.34 -15.00 11.71
CA TYR A 161 -3.17 -13.97 12.74
C TYR A 161 -4.23 -14.11 13.85
N LEU A 162 -5.48 -14.44 13.49
CA LEU A 162 -6.58 -14.70 14.42
C LEU A 162 -6.48 -16.04 15.18
N SER A 163 -5.48 -16.89 14.87
CA SER A 163 -5.23 -18.17 15.55
C SER A 163 -4.10 -18.12 16.61
N LEU A 164 -3.57 -16.92 16.87
CA LEU A 164 -2.50 -16.64 17.84
C LEU A 164 -3.04 -16.15 19.18
#